data_AF-H3RDW7-F1
#
_entry.id   AF-H3RDW7-F1
#
_cell.length_a   1.000
_cell.length_b   1.000
_cell.length_c   1.000
_cell.angle_alpha   90.00
_cell.angle_beta   90.00
_cell.angle_gamma   90.00
#
_symmetry.space_group_name_H-M   'P 1'
#
loop_
_entity.id
_entity.type
_entity.pdbx_description
1 polymer ?
#
loop_
_entity_poly.entity_id
_entity_poly.type
_entity_poly.pdbx_seq_one_letter_code
_entity_poly.pdbx_strand_id
1 'polypeptide(L)'
;MTDFERYYQRIRRQQKRDSLVWSLVLVGLYLAAANMAEFNLVTIWQSLPHFFDYLHEIMPVLHLPVLFADGKTEGSLAYWGYRLNIQLPLIWETLQLALASTLIAVVIVGVLAFFAADNTQTPASLRMAIRAFVAFLRTMPELAWAVMFVMAFGIGAIPGFLALALHTIGSLTKLFYEAIESASDKPVRGLAACGASKLQRMRYAFWPQVKPVFLSYSFMRLEVNFRSSTILGLVGAGGIGQELMTNIKLDRFDQVSMTLLLILIVVSLLDTVSGRLRRRVVEE
;
A
#
# COMPACT_ATOMS: atom_id res chain seq x y z
N MET A 1 -8.07 54.36 -27.73
CA MET A 1 -8.16 52.92 -27.40
C MET A 1 -7.13 52.19 -28.26
N THR A 2 -5.98 51.85 -27.67
CA THR A 2 -4.79 51.35 -28.37
C THR A 2 -5.01 49.93 -28.91
N ASP A 3 -4.34 49.55 -30.01
CA ASP A 3 -4.50 48.21 -30.62
C ASP A 3 -4.21 47.05 -29.64
N PHE A 4 -3.39 47.31 -28.62
CA PHE A 4 -3.15 46.42 -27.49
C PHE A 4 -4.42 46.11 -26.67
N GLU A 5 -5.28 47.10 -26.42
CA GLU A 5 -6.53 46.90 -25.67
C GLU A 5 -7.53 46.07 -26.48
N ARG A 6 -7.61 46.29 -27.80
CA ARG A 6 -8.46 45.50 -28.70
C ARG A 6 -7.98 44.05 -28.82
N TYR A 7 -6.67 43.82 -28.86
CA TYR A 7 -6.06 42.49 -28.84
C TYR A 7 -6.34 41.77 -27.51
N TYR A 8 -6.10 42.43 -26.37
CA TYR A 8 -6.32 41.88 -25.04
C TYR A 8 -7.80 41.53 -24.79
N GLN A 9 -8.73 42.39 -25.23
CA GLN A 9 -10.17 42.11 -25.14
C GLN A 9 -10.61 40.93 -26.01
N ARG A 10 -10.01 40.70 -27.18
CA ARG A 10 -10.27 39.51 -28.02
C ARG A 10 -9.80 38.23 -27.34
N ILE A 11 -8.56 38.20 -26.83
CA ILE A 11 -8.02 37.02 -26.12
C ILE A 11 -8.84 36.70 -24.89
N ARG A 12 -9.20 37.70 -24.08
CA ARG A 12 -10.01 37.47 -22.86
C ARG A 12 -11.40 36.94 -23.17
N ARG A 13 -12.04 37.40 -24.26
CA ARG A 13 -13.34 36.87 -24.72
C ARG A 13 -13.21 35.45 -25.27
N GLN A 14 -12.15 35.16 -26.00
CA GLN A 14 -11.87 33.83 -26.53
C GLN A 14 -11.59 32.84 -25.40
N GLN A 15 -10.73 33.19 -24.44
CA GLN A 15 -10.49 32.38 -23.24
C GLN A 15 -11.76 32.15 -22.42
N LYS A 16 -12.61 33.16 -22.23
CA LYS A 16 -13.89 32.98 -21.53
C LYS A 16 -14.85 32.04 -22.28
N ARG A 17 -14.91 32.16 -23.61
CA ARG A 17 -15.76 31.31 -24.43
C ARG A 17 -15.26 29.87 -24.45
N ASP A 18 -13.95 29.69 -24.59
CA ASP A 18 -13.32 28.37 -24.59
C ASP A 18 -13.43 27.73 -23.21
N SER A 19 -13.23 28.47 -22.11
CA SER A 19 -13.42 27.95 -20.75
C SER A 19 -14.88 27.55 -20.49
N LEU A 20 -15.85 28.31 -21.01
CA LEU A 20 -17.28 27.97 -20.90
C LEU A 20 -17.62 26.73 -21.71
N VAL A 21 -17.11 26.61 -22.94
CA VAL A 21 -17.31 25.43 -23.78
C VAL A 21 -16.70 24.19 -23.13
N TRP A 22 -15.45 24.26 -22.64
CA TRP A 22 -14.83 23.14 -21.95
C TRP A 22 -15.53 22.78 -20.64
N SER A 23 -16.03 23.77 -19.90
CA SER A 23 -16.82 23.51 -18.68
C SER A 23 -18.14 22.81 -19.01
N LEU A 24 -18.83 23.24 -20.07
CA LEU A 24 -20.09 22.61 -20.51
C LEU A 24 -19.86 21.19 -21.05
N VAL A 25 -18.78 20.96 -21.80
CA VAL A 25 -18.38 19.62 -22.25
C VAL A 25 -18.07 18.73 -21.04
N LEU A 26 -17.35 19.23 -20.05
CA LEU A 26 -17.02 18.47 -18.84
C LEU A 26 -18.26 18.14 -18.01
N VAL A 27 -19.19 19.09 -17.86
CA VAL A 27 -20.49 18.85 -17.20
C VAL A 27 -21.33 17.84 -17.99
N GLY A 28 -21.36 17.94 -19.32
CA GLY A 28 -22.06 16.98 -20.17
C GLY A 28 -21.48 15.56 -20.05
N LEU A 29 -20.15 15.44 -20.06
CA LEU A 29 -19.45 14.17 -19.84
C LEU A 29 -19.71 13.63 -18.43
N TYR A 30 -19.73 14.48 -17.41
CA TYR A 30 -20.03 14.09 -16.03
C TYR A 30 -21.46 13.55 -15.90
N LEU A 31 -22.44 14.23 -16.49
CA LEU A 31 -23.84 13.80 -16.46
C LEU A 31 -24.06 12.51 -17.27
N ALA A 32 -23.41 12.38 -18.43
CA ALA A 32 -23.44 11.16 -19.22
C ALA A 32 -22.80 9.98 -18.47
N ALA A 33 -21.64 10.19 -17.84
CA ALA A 33 -20.98 9.19 -17.00
C ALA A 33 -21.83 8.80 -15.79
N ALA A 34 -22.47 9.77 -15.12
CA ALA A 34 -23.37 9.51 -13.99
C ALA A 34 -24.58 8.67 -14.40
N ASN A 35 -25.15 8.95 -15.58
CA ASN A 35 -26.26 8.18 -16.12
C ASN A 35 -25.83 6.75 -16.52
N MET A 36 -24.66 6.60 -17.16
CA MET A 36 -24.11 5.29 -17.54
C MET A 36 -23.67 4.43 -16.34
N ALA A 37 -23.23 5.06 -15.25
CA ALA A 37 -22.76 4.38 -14.05
C ALA A 37 -23.89 4.00 -13.08
N GLU A 38 -25.17 4.17 -13.47
CA GLU A 38 -26.34 3.99 -12.60
C GLU A 38 -26.20 4.74 -11.25
N PHE A 39 -25.48 5.87 -11.25
CA PHE A 39 -25.13 6.58 -10.03
C PHE A 39 -26.34 7.36 -9.50
N ASN A 40 -27.06 6.76 -8.56
CA ASN A 40 -28.27 7.34 -7.99
C ASN A 40 -27.99 8.04 -6.66
N LEU A 41 -27.99 9.38 -6.66
CA LEU A 41 -27.84 10.19 -5.44
C LEU A 41 -28.94 9.90 -4.40
N VAL A 42 -30.13 9.50 -4.84
CA VAL A 42 -31.24 9.18 -3.95
C VAL A 42 -30.92 7.93 -3.13
N THR A 43 -30.34 6.90 -3.74
CA THR A 43 -29.90 5.68 -3.03
C THR A 43 -28.85 6.01 -1.99
N ILE A 44 -27.88 6.89 -2.28
CA ILE A 44 -26.88 7.32 -1.30
C ILE A 44 -27.54 8.02 -0.12
N TRP A 45 -28.45 8.94 -0.38
CA TRP A 45 -29.17 9.66 0.68
C TRP A 45 -30.04 8.72 1.53
N GLN A 46 -30.67 7.73 0.90
CA GLN A 46 -31.49 6.71 1.58
C GLN A 46 -30.66 5.69 2.36
N SER A 47 -29.47 5.33 1.89
CA SER A 47 -28.56 4.40 2.57
C SER A 47 -27.72 5.06 3.65
N LEU A 48 -27.68 6.40 3.70
CA LEU A 48 -26.88 7.15 4.67
C LEU A 48 -27.25 6.83 6.14
N PRO A 49 -28.53 6.71 6.54
CA PRO A 49 -28.90 6.27 7.88
C PRO A 49 -28.36 4.87 8.21
N HIS A 50 -28.49 3.89 7.30
CA HIS A 50 -28.01 2.51 7.52
C HIS A 50 -26.51 2.43 7.79
N PHE A 51 -25.72 3.32 7.19
CA PHE A 51 -24.29 3.43 7.50
C PHE A 51 -24.05 3.84 8.96
N PHE A 52 -24.83 4.80 9.48
CA PHE A 52 -24.72 5.22 10.88
C PHE A 52 -25.26 4.17 11.85
N ASP A 53 -26.32 3.44 11.47
CA ASP A 53 -26.83 2.31 12.24
C ASP A 53 -25.73 1.24 12.40
N TYR A 54 -25.06 0.87 11.30
CA TYR A 54 -23.95 -0.07 11.32
C TYR A 54 -22.75 0.40 12.16
N LEU A 55 -22.40 1.70 12.09
CA LEU A 55 -21.38 2.27 12.95
C LEU A 55 -21.75 2.18 14.42
N HIS A 56 -23.02 2.43 14.76
CA HIS A 56 -23.51 2.32 16.12
C HIS A 56 -23.51 0.86 16.63
N GLU A 57 -23.83 -0.11 15.79
CA GLU A 57 -23.76 -1.54 16.13
C GLU A 57 -22.34 -2.03 16.38
N ILE A 58 -21.36 -1.52 15.65
CA ILE A 58 -19.94 -1.84 15.86
C ILE A 58 -19.42 -1.26 17.18
N MET A 59 -19.93 -0.11 17.62
CA MET A 59 -19.42 0.55 18.83
C MET A 59 -19.63 -0.32 20.08
N PRO A 60 -18.57 -0.58 20.87
CA PRO A 60 -18.70 -1.41 22.05
C PRO A 60 -19.52 -0.67 23.11
N VAL A 61 -20.54 -1.34 23.65
CA VAL A 61 -21.34 -0.80 24.76
C VAL A 61 -20.56 -1.03 26.06
N LEU A 62 -19.64 -0.13 26.40
CA LEU A 62 -18.84 -0.21 27.63
C LEU A 62 -19.56 0.48 28.79
N HIS A 63 -19.71 -0.23 29.91
CA HIS A 63 -20.36 0.29 31.11
C HIS A 63 -19.30 0.60 32.18
N LEU A 64 -19.12 1.88 32.51
CA LEU A 64 -18.13 2.34 33.50
C LEU A 64 -18.14 1.57 34.85
N PRO A 65 -19.30 1.20 35.42
CA PRO A 65 -19.33 0.47 36.69
C PRO A 65 -18.76 -0.96 36.63
N VAL A 66 -18.78 -1.59 35.45
CA VAL A 66 -18.36 -2.99 35.24
C VAL A 66 -17.21 -3.10 34.26
N LEU A 67 -16.50 -2.00 33.99
CA LEU A 67 -15.45 -1.92 32.98
C LEU A 67 -14.35 -2.97 33.18
N PHE A 68 -13.99 -3.23 34.44
CA PHE A 68 -12.98 -4.22 34.86
C PHE A 68 -13.60 -5.50 35.44
N ALA A 69 -14.89 -5.75 35.18
CA ALA A 69 -15.51 -7.02 35.54
C ALA A 69 -15.01 -8.17 34.64
N ASP A 70 -15.40 -9.40 34.99
CA ASP A 70 -14.97 -10.60 34.29
C ASP A 70 -15.50 -10.70 32.86
N GLY A 71 -14.90 -11.57 32.04
CA GLY A 71 -15.26 -11.76 30.63
C GLY A 71 -16.65 -12.33 30.35
N LYS A 72 -17.49 -12.49 31.39
CA LYS A 72 -18.90 -12.90 31.29
C LYS A 72 -19.86 -11.73 31.48
N THR A 73 -19.36 -10.57 31.91
CA THR A 73 -20.18 -9.39 32.18
C THR A 73 -20.26 -8.52 30.93
N GLU A 74 -21.45 -8.44 30.34
CA GLU A 74 -21.71 -7.55 29.20
C GLU A 74 -21.30 -6.10 29.54
N GLY A 75 -20.59 -5.47 28.62
CA GLY A 75 -20.04 -4.12 28.77
C GLY A 75 -18.77 -3.98 29.61
N SER A 76 -18.16 -5.09 30.03
CA SER A 76 -16.77 -5.11 30.51
C SER A 76 -15.76 -5.15 29.36
N LEU A 77 -14.53 -4.68 29.60
CA LEU A 77 -13.43 -4.81 28.63
C LEU A 77 -13.06 -6.27 28.39
N ALA A 78 -13.15 -7.12 29.42
CA ALA A 78 -12.86 -8.54 29.31
C ALA A 78 -13.88 -9.26 28.43
N TYR A 79 -15.16 -8.86 28.48
CA TYR A 79 -16.18 -9.37 27.57
C TYR A 79 -15.91 -8.90 26.15
N TRP A 80 -15.63 -7.62 25.92
CA TRP A 80 -15.31 -7.13 24.57
C TRP A 80 -14.12 -7.85 23.94
N GLY A 81 -13.07 -8.09 24.73
CA GLY A 81 -11.85 -8.79 24.33
C GLY A 81 -11.85 -10.31 24.50
N TYR A 82 -13.00 -10.99 24.64
CA TYR A 82 -13.01 -12.42 25.01
C TYR A 82 -12.31 -13.34 23.98
N ARG A 83 -12.19 -12.91 22.71
CA ARG A 83 -11.51 -13.65 21.63
C ARG A 83 -10.09 -13.15 21.34
N LEU A 84 -9.50 -12.36 22.23
CA LEU A 84 -8.12 -11.89 22.10
C LEU A 84 -7.12 -13.05 21.94
N ASN A 85 -7.39 -14.17 22.59
CA ASN A 85 -6.61 -15.40 22.46
C ASN A 85 -6.57 -15.97 21.02
N ILE A 86 -7.56 -15.66 20.19
CA ILE A 86 -7.62 -16.05 18.77
C ILE A 86 -7.11 -14.89 17.89
N GLN A 87 -7.51 -13.65 18.18
CA GLN A 87 -7.18 -12.48 17.37
C GLN A 87 -5.68 -12.14 17.41
N LEU A 88 -5.03 -12.24 18.58
CA LEU A 88 -3.60 -11.89 18.71
C LEU A 88 -2.69 -12.83 17.88
N PRO A 89 -2.85 -14.17 17.92
CA PRO A 89 -2.13 -15.06 17.01
C PRO A 89 -2.37 -14.76 15.52
N LEU A 90 -3.60 -14.41 15.13
CA LEU A 90 -3.93 -14.11 13.73
C LEU A 90 -3.31 -12.79 13.25
N ILE A 91 -3.22 -11.79 14.13
CA ILE A 91 -2.47 -10.56 13.86
C ILE A 91 -0.99 -10.87 13.70
N TRP A 92 -0.44 -11.74 14.55
CA TRP A 92 0.93 -12.17 14.44
C TRP A 92 1.19 -12.91 13.12
N GLU A 93 0.29 -13.80 12.70
CA GLU A 93 0.33 -14.45 11.38
C GLU A 93 0.30 -13.42 10.25
N THR A 94 -0.56 -12.42 10.34
CA THR A 94 -0.67 -11.32 9.37
C THR A 94 0.62 -10.50 9.27
N LEU A 95 1.25 -10.23 10.41
CA LEU A 95 2.54 -9.56 10.48
C LEU A 95 3.67 -10.41 9.89
N GLN A 96 3.71 -11.71 10.22
CA GLN A 96 4.68 -12.64 9.65
C GLN A 96 4.53 -12.75 8.14
N LEU A 97 3.30 -12.76 7.64
CA LEU A 97 2.99 -12.79 6.22
C LEU A 97 3.55 -11.56 5.50
N ALA A 98 3.30 -10.38 6.03
CA ALA A 98 3.82 -9.11 5.52
C ALA A 98 5.35 -9.05 5.59
N LEU A 99 5.95 -9.50 6.69
CA LEU A 99 7.40 -9.56 6.85
C LEU A 99 8.05 -10.53 5.86
N ALA A 100 7.56 -11.77 5.78
CA ALA A 100 8.13 -12.81 4.93
C ALA A 100 8.07 -12.42 3.44
N SER A 101 6.92 -11.93 2.98
CA SER A 101 6.74 -11.45 1.60
C SER A 101 7.68 -10.29 1.28
N THR A 102 7.81 -9.32 2.20
CA THR A 102 8.71 -8.18 2.03
C THR A 102 10.16 -8.60 2.00
N LEU A 103 10.60 -9.47 2.93
CA LEU A 103 12.00 -9.92 3.00
C LEU A 103 12.42 -10.68 1.75
N ILE A 104 11.59 -11.64 1.30
CA ILE A 104 11.86 -12.41 0.08
C ILE A 104 11.87 -11.49 -1.14
N ALA A 105 10.93 -10.55 -1.21
CA ALA A 105 10.92 -9.57 -2.28
C ALA A 105 12.19 -8.71 -2.28
N VAL A 106 12.63 -8.18 -1.14
CA VAL A 106 13.84 -7.34 -1.04
C VAL A 106 15.09 -8.09 -1.48
N VAL A 107 15.22 -9.38 -1.15
CA VAL A 107 16.35 -10.22 -1.60
C VAL A 107 16.34 -10.37 -3.12
N ILE A 108 15.20 -10.75 -3.70
CA ILE A 108 15.05 -10.94 -5.15
C ILE A 108 15.26 -9.62 -5.90
N VAL A 109 14.61 -8.56 -5.41
CA VAL A 109 14.69 -7.20 -5.96
C VAL A 109 16.11 -6.67 -5.88
N GLY A 110 16.84 -6.94 -4.79
CA GLY A 110 18.23 -6.55 -4.63
C GLY A 110 19.09 -7.01 -5.79
N VAL A 111 18.81 -8.17 -6.39
CA VAL A 111 19.49 -8.66 -7.60
C VAL A 111 18.86 -8.10 -8.88
N LEU A 112 17.53 -8.17 -9.01
CA LEU A 112 16.82 -7.74 -10.22
C LEU A 112 17.02 -6.25 -10.52
N ALA A 113 17.11 -5.40 -9.51
CA ALA A 113 17.27 -3.96 -9.66
C ALA A 113 18.60 -3.59 -10.36
N PHE A 114 19.70 -4.29 -10.07
CA PHE A 114 20.98 -4.05 -10.76
C PHE A 114 20.89 -4.42 -12.24
N PHE A 115 20.21 -5.52 -12.58
CA PHE A 115 20.01 -5.90 -13.99
C PHE A 115 18.99 -5.01 -14.71
N ALA A 116 18.06 -4.40 -13.99
CA ALA A 116 17.05 -3.51 -14.55
C ALA A 116 17.55 -2.08 -14.78
N ALA A 117 18.64 -1.66 -14.12
CA ALA A 117 19.14 -0.30 -14.16
C ALA A 117 19.92 0.03 -15.45
N ASP A 118 19.69 1.23 -15.99
CA ASP A 118 20.27 1.69 -17.25
C ASP A 118 21.78 1.98 -17.15
N ASN A 119 22.27 2.36 -15.99
CA ASN A 119 23.69 2.66 -15.72
C ASN A 119 24.55 1.42 -15.42
N THR A 120 23.94 0.23 -15.43
CA THR A 120 24.65 -1.05 -15.28
C THR A 120 24.98 -1.62 -16.66
N GLN A 121 26.06 -2.39 -16.78
CA GLN A 121 26.53 -2.99 -18.06
C GLN A 121 25.64 -4.15 -18.56
N THR A 122 24.35 -4.13 -18.25
CA THR A 122 23.39 -5.17 -18.63
C THR A 122 22.94 -5.00 -20.08
N PRO A 123 22.84 -6.09 -20.87
CA PRO A 123 22.31 -6.02 -22.24
C PRO A 123 20.92 -5.40 -22.29
N ALA A 124 20.68 -4.53 -23.28
CA ALA A 124 19.41 -3.80 -23.41
C ALA A 124 18.18 -4.72 -23.51
N SER A 125 18.31 -5.88 -24.17
CA SER A 125 17.25 -6.88 -24.30
C SER A 125 16.87 -7.49 -22.94
N LEU A 126 17.85 -7.91 -22.15
CA LEU A 126 17.64 -8.47 -20.81
C LEU A 126 17.01 -7.42 -19.88
N ARG A 127 17.52 -6.18 -19.92
CA ARG A 127 16.98 -5.07 -19.14
C ARG A 127 15.52 -4.79 -19.48
N MET A 128 15.17 -4.74 -20.77
CA MET A 128 13.80 -4.55 -21.23
C MET A 128 12.89 -5.71 -20.78
N ALA A 129 13.36 -6.96 -20.90
CA ALA A 129 12.61 -8.13 -20.46
C ALA A 129 12.30 -8.09 -18.95
N ILE A 130 13.29 -7.75 -18.11
CA ILE A 130 13.10 -7.60 -16.66
C ILE A 130 12.11 -6.46 -16.37
N ARG A 131 12.28 -5.29 -17.00
CA ARG A 131 11.38 -4.13 -16.80
C ARG A 131 9.95 -4.45 -17.22
N ALA A 132 9.75 -5.19 -18.32
CA ALA A 132 8.44 -5.62 -18.78
C ALA A 132 7.80 -6.64 -17.82
N PHE A 133 8.55 -7.64 -17.36
CA PHE A 133 8.08 -8.63 -16.40
C PHE A 133 7.67 -7.99 -15.07
N VAL A 134 8.53 -7.11 -14.52
CA VAL A 134 8.27 -6.34 -13.30
C VAL A 134 7.07 -5.42 -13.47
N ALA A 135 6.89 -4.81 -14.64
CA ALA A 135 5.71 -4.01 -14.96
C ALA A 135 4.43 -4.86 -14.96
N PHE A 136 4.47 -6.08 -15.51
CA PHE A 136 3.35 -7.01 -15.44
C PHE A 136 2.98 -7.36 -13.99
N LEU A 137 3.95 -7.76 -13.17
CA LEU A 137 3.72 -8.15 -11.77
C LEU A 137 3.01 -7.06 -10.95
N ARG A 138 3.40 -5.79 -11.13
CA ARG A 138 2.82 -4.65 -10.38
C ARG A 138 1.53 -4.09 -10.97
N THR A 139 1.20 -4.41 -12.23
CA THR A 139 -0.03 -3.94 -12.88
C THR A 139 -1.25 -4.70 -12.37
N MET A 140 -1.05 -5.98 -12.02
CA MET A 140 -2.08 -6.79 -11.39
C MET A 140 -2.30 -6.33 -9.93
N PRO A 141 -3.56 -6.04 -9.53
CA PRO A 141 -3.91 -5.77 -8.14
C PRO A 141 -3.59 -6.97 -7.23
N GLU A 142 -3.16 -6.69 -6.00
CA GLU A 142 -2.84 -7.75 -5.01
C GLU A 142 -4.03 -8.67 -4.74
N LEU A 143 -5.25 -8.12 -4.72
CA LEU A 143 -6.48 -8.89 -4.56
C LEU A 143 -6.71 -9.89 -5.70
N ALA A 144 -6.39 -9.49 -6.95
CA ALA A 144 -6.53 -10.39 -8.09
C ALA A 144 -5.57 -11.58 -7.97
N TRP A 145 -4.31 -11.31 -7.58
CA TRP A 145 -3.33 -12.37 -7.28
C TRP A 145 -3.81 -13.30 -6.18
N ALA A 146 -4.33 -12.76 -5.07
CA ALA A 146 -4.81 -13.59 -3.97
C ALA A 146 -5.96 -14.50 -4.38
N VAL A 147 -6.97 -13.97 -5.08
CA VAL A 147 -8.10 -14.80 -5.54
C VAL A 147 -7.59 -15.94 -6.45
N MET A 148 -6.69 -15.65 -7.39
CA MET A 148 -6.09 -16.69 -8.24
C MET A 148 -5.35 -17.75 -7.42
N PHE A 149 -4.55 -17.35 -6.43
CA PHE A 149 -3.79 -18.30 -5.62
C PHE A 149 -4.65 -19.05 -4.60
N VAL A 150 -5.72 -18.44 -4.07
CA VAL A 150 -6.70 -19.14 -3.23
C VAL A 150 -7.41 -20.22 -4.04
N MET A 151 -7.74 -19.94 -5.30
CA MET A 151 -8.31 -20.96 -6.20
C MET A 151 -7.31 -22.09 -6.53
N ALA A 152 -6.01 -21.77 -6.62
CA ALA A 152 -4.99 -22.75 -6.97
C ALA A 152 -4.50 -23.60 -5.77
N PHE A 153 -4.32 -22.99 -4.60
CA PHE A 153 -3.70 -23.60 -3.42
C PHE A 153 -4.67 -23.80 -2.24
N GLY A 154 -5.90 -23.31 -2.35
CA GLY A 154 -6.87 -23.29 -1.26
C GLY A 154 -6.73 -22.08 -0.34
N ILE A 155 -7.62 -22.00 0.64
CA ILE A 155 -7.65 -20.95 1.66
C ILE A 155 -6.44 -21.10 2.59
N GLY A 156 -5.74 -20.00 2.87
CA GLY A 156 -4.64 -19.97 3.83
C GLY A 156 -3.60 -18.87 3.56
N ALA A 157 -2.52 -18.88 4.34
CA ALA A 157 -1.47 -17.85 4.28
C ALA A 157 -0.64 -17.89 2.99
N ILE A 158 -0.46 -19.06 2.36
CA ILE A 158 0.38 -19.21 1.15
C ILE A 158 -0.13 -18.33 -0.01
N PRO A 159 -1.44 -18.33 -0.36
CA PRO A 159 -1.98 -17.39 -1.34
C PRO A 159 -1.67 -15.92 -1.07
N GLY A 160 -1.83 -15.48 0.18
CA GLY A 160 -1.53 -14.11 0.59
C GLY A 160 -0.05 -13.78 0.46
N PHE A 161 0.81 -14.73 0.83
CA PHE A 161 2.26 -14.60 0.73
C PHE A 161 2.69 -14.39 -0.71
N LEU A 162 2.22 -15.25 -1.63
CA LEU A 162 2.56 -15.18 -3.05
C LEU A 162 2.02 -13.91 -3.69
N ALA A 163 0.78 -13.52 -3.37
CA ALA A 163 0.17 -12.31 -3.88
C ALA A 163 0.97 -11.05 -3.50
N LEU A 164 1.30 -10.93 -2.21
CA LEU A 164 2.11 -9.82 -1.69
C LEU A 164 3.53 -9.84 -2.25
N ALA A 165 4.18 -11.01 -2.27
CA ALA A 165 5.56 -11.13 -2.74
C ALA A 165 5.69 -10.72 -4.22
N LEU A 166 4.82 -11.22 -5.10
CA LEU A 166 4.86 -10.89 -6.53
C LEU A 166 4.62 -9.40 -6.79
N HIS A 167 3.60 -8.82 -6.17
CA HIS A 167 3.32 -7.39 -6.32
C HIS A 167 4.46 -6.52 -5.74
N THR A 168 5.04 -6.94 -4.60
CA THR A 168 6.18 -6.26 -3.97
C THR A 168 7.43 -6.34 -4.83
N ILE A 169 7.75 -7.49 -5.44
CA ILE A 169 8.87 -7.65 -6.37
C ILE A 169 8.71 -6.69 -7.55
N GLY A 170 7.51 -6.65 -8.15
CA GLY A 170 7.19 -5.73 -9.24
C GLY A 170 7.38 -4.26 -8.86
N SER A 171 6.89 -3.89 -7.67
CA SER A 171 6.93 -2.50 -7.20
C SER A 171 8.34 -2.06 -6.78
N LEU A 172 9.01 -2.83 -5.93
CA LEU A 172 10.32 -2.47 -5.39
C LEU A 172 11.41 -2.52 -6.45
N THR A 173 11.34 -3.44 -7.43
CA THR A 173 12.35 -3.47 -8.50
C THR A 173 12.38 -2.14 -9.25
N LYS A 174 11.20 -1.58 -9.56
CA LYS A 174 11.08 -0.26 -10.19
C LYS A 174 11.78 0.82 -9.37
N LEU A 175 11.41 0.93 -8.10
CA LEU A 175 11.94 1.95 -7.19
C LEU A 175 13.43 1.80 -6.96
N PHE A 176 13.93 0.57 -6.86
CA PHE A 176 15.34 0.30 -6.59
C PHE A 176 16.20 0.58 -7.82
N TYR A 177 15.78 0.19 -9.03
CA TYR A 177 16.57 0.50 -10.22
C TYR A 177 16.58 2.01 -10.52
N GLU A 178 15.49 2.74 -10.28
CA GLU A 178 15.47 4.20 -10.39
C GLU A 178 16.44 4.85 -9.40
N ALA A 179 16.49 4.32 -8.17
CA ALA A 179 17.47 4.78 -7.18
C ALA A 179 18.91 4.50 -7.63
N ILE A 180 19.18 3.33 -8.21
CA ILE A 180 20.48 3.00 -8.80
C ILE A 180 20.83 3.97 -9.93
N GLU A 181 19.90 4.25 -10.85
CA GLU A 181 20.07 5.17 -11.98
C GLU A 181 20.31 6.62 -11.53
N SER A 182 19.70 7.03 -10.42
CA SER A 182 19.83 8.38 -9.85
C SER A 182 21.16 8.63 -9.13
N ALA A 183 21.91 7.58 -8.79
CA ALA A 183 23.14 7.70 -8.03
C ALA A 183 24.25 8.42 -8.82
N SER A 184 24.99 9.31 -8.15
CA SER A 184 26.04 10.09 -8.80
C SER A 184 27.29 9.26 -9.04
N ASP A 185 27.82 9.33 -10.26
CA ASP A 185 29.11 8.71 -10.61
C ASP A 185 30.33 9.53 -10.11
N LYS A 186 30.13 10.76 -9.59
CA LYS A 186 31.24 11.62 -9.13
C LYS A 186 32.08 10.96 -8.02
N PRO A 187 31.51 10.44 -6.92
CA PRO A 187 32.30 9.79 -5.86
C PRO A 187 32.98 8.51 -6.35
N VAL A 188 32.33 7.79 -7.28
CA VAL A 188 32.84 6.54 -7.87
C VAL A 188 34.09 6.81 -8.70
N ARG A 189 34.09 7.85 -9.53
CA ARG A 189 35.27 8.29 -10.30
C ARG A 189 36.36 8.87 -9.41
N GLY A 190 36.00 9.62 -8.37
CA GLY A 190 36.97 10.15 -7.40
C GLY A 190 37.76 9.04 -6.74
N LEU A 191 37.08 7.99 -6.26
CA LEU A 191 37.74 6.83 -5.66
C LEU A 191 38.54 6.02 -6.70
N ALA A 192 38.08 5.95 -7.95
CA ALA A 192 38.83 5.32 -9.04
C ALA A 192 40.18 6.02 -9.30
N ALA A 193 40.22 7.36 -9.23
CA ALA A 193 41.44 8.14 -9.40
C ALA A 193 42.48 7.89 -8.29
N CYS A 194 42.04 7.48 -7.11
CA CYS A 194 42.91 7.06 -6.00
C CYS A 194 43.41 5.60 -6.12
N GLY A 195 43.15 4.91 -7.23
CA GLY A 195 43.57 3.52 -7.45
C GLY A 195 42.65 2.47 -6.81
N ALA A 196 41.44 2.83 -6.37
CA ALA A 196 40.54 1.88 -5.73
C ALA A 196 39.99 0.81 -6.69
N SER A 197 39.89 -0.42 -6.21
CA SER A 197 39.35 -1.55 -6.95
C SER A 197 37.84 -1.38 -7.25
N LYS A 198 37.29 -2.16 -8.19
CA LYS A 198 35.84 -2.15 -8.49
C LYS A 198 34.98 -2.39 -7.24
N LEU A 199 35.42 -3.30 -6.37
CA LEU A 199 34.69 -3.65 -5.15
C LEU A 199 34.73 -2.53 -4.10
N GLN A 200 35.87 -1.85 -3.97
CA GLN A 200 36.00 -0.67 -3.10
C GLN A 200 35.11 0.47 -3.60
N ARG A 201 35.07 0.73 -4.91
CA ARG A 201 34.18 1.74 -5.52
C ARG A 201 32.71 1.42 -5.27
N MET A 202 32.29 0.18 -5.46
CA MET A 202 30.93 -0.24 -5.18
C MET A 202 30.57 -0.04 -3.70
N ARG A 203 31.44 -0.50 -2.78
CA ARG A 203 31.17 -0.50 -1.34
C ARG A 203 31.22 0.89 -0.69
N TYR A 204 32.18 1.73 -1.10
CA TYR A 204 32.48 2.99 -0.41
C TYR A 204 32.00 4.24 -1.15
N ALA A 205 31.68 4.16 -2.45
CA ALA A 205 31.18 5.30 -3.22
C ALA A 205 29.74 5.11 -3.69
N PHE A 206 29.39 3.94 -4.23
CA PHE A 206 28.06 3.70 -4.80
C PHE A 206 27.02 3.28 -3.74
N TRP A 207 27.30 2.21 -3.01
CA TRP A 207 26.37 1.62 -2.03
C TRP A 207 25.85 2.61 -0.96
N PRO A 208 26.69 3.51 -0.40
CA PRO A 208 26.21 4.49 0.58
C PRO A 208 25.15 5.45 0.02
N GLN A 209 25.14 5.71 -1.30
CA GLN A 209 24.15 6.57 -1.93
C GLN A 209 22.78 5.88 -2.09
N VAL A 210 22.77 4.58 -2.41
CA VAL A 210 21.53 3.83 -2.69
C VAL A 210 20.94 3.14 -1.47
N LYS A 211 21.77 2.74 -0.49
CA LYS A 211 21.35 2.00 0.71
C LYS A 211 20.23 2.72 1.48
N PRO A 212 20.29 4.05 1.72
CA PRO A 212 19.23 4.73 2.46
C PRO A 212 17.87 4.64 1.79
N VAL A 213 17.86 4.78 0.45
CA VAL A 213 16.65 4.72 -0.38
C VAL A 213 16.09 3.30 -0.40
N PHE A 214 16.94 2.28 -0.53
CA PHE A 214 16.51 0.87 -0.53
C PHE A 214 15.84 0.50 0.79
N LEU A 215 16.46 0.87 1.91
CA LEU A 215 15.92 0.61 3.25
C LEU A 215 14.60 1.36 3.47
N SER A 216 14.55 2.65 3.11
CA SER A 216 13.34 3.47 3.23
C SER A 216 12.15 2.84 2.51
N TYR A 217 12.33 2.44 1.25
CA TYR A 217 11.27 1.78 0.48
C TYR A 217 10.93 0.38 0.99
N SER A 218 11.90 -0.37 1.53
CA SER A 218 11.65 -1.68 2.13
C SER A 218 10.75 -1.57 3.37
N PHE A 219 11.04 -0.62 4.28
CA PHE A 219 10.21 -0.38 5.47
C PHE A 219 8.82 0.14 5.10
N MET A 220 8.74 1.06 4.13
CA MET A 220 7.46 1.52 3.62
C MET A 220 6.64 0.37 3.02
N ARG A 221 7.29 -0.56 2.30
CA ARG A 221 6.59 -1.73 1.75
C ARG A 221 6.14 -2.73 2.80
N LEU A 222 6.87 -2.89 3.90
CA LEU A 222 6.41 -3.71 5.01
C LEU A 222 5.07 -3.22 5.57
N GLU A 223 4.93 -1.92 5.81
CA GLU A 223 3.69 -1.32 6.31
C GLU A 223 2.53 -1.52 5.31
N VAL A 224 2.79 -1.25 4.03
CA VAL A 224 1.78 -1.46 2.98
C VAL A 224 1.38 -2.92 2.89
N ASN A 225 2.33 -3.85 2.91
CA ASN A 225 2.03 -5.29 2.83
C ASN A 225 1.21 -5.76 4.03
N PHE A 226 1.44 -5.21 5.22
CA PHE A 226 0.60 -5.49 6.38
C PHE A 226 -0.84 -5.02 6.14
N ARG A 227 -1.04 -3.76 5.71
CA ARG A 227 -2.38 -3.22 5.41
C ARG A 227 -3.07 -4.00 4.28
N SER A 228 -2.34 -4.37 3.24
CA SER A 228 -2.89 -5.17 2.15
C SER A 228 -3.28 -6.57 2.63
N SER A 229 -2.47 -7.20 3.48
CA SER A 229 -2.75 -8.54 4.01
C SER A 229 -4.05 -8.65 4.79
N THR A 230 -4.46 -7.59 5.50
CA THR A 230 -5.76 -7.56 6.19
C THR A 230 -6.93 -7.58 5.21
N ILE A 231 -6.79 -6.98 4.03
CA ILE A 231 -7.81 -6.99 2.97
C ILE A 231 -7.79 -8.34 2.25
N LEU A 232 -6.60 -8.89 1.96
CA LEU A 232 -6.42 -10.19 1.32
C LEU A 232 -7.02 -11.32 2.18
N GLY A 233 -6.97 -11.22 3.51
CA GLY A 233 -7.61 -12.19 4.40
C GLY A 233 -9.12 -12.32 4.18
N LEU A 234 -9.80 -11.24 3.74
CA LEU A 234 -11.23 -11.25 3.44
C LEU A 234 -11.60 -12.21 2.30
N VAL A 235 -10.66 -12.46 1.37
CA VAL A 235 -10.84 -13.35 0.22
C VAL A 235 -10.28 -14.76 0.47
N GLY A 236 -9.90 -15.08 1.70
CA GLY A 236 -9.38 -16.40 2.09
C GLY A 236 -7.86 -16.52 2.09
N ALA A 237 -7.12 -15.41 2.10
CA ALA A 237 -5.66 -15.41 2.22
C ALA A 237 -5.14 -15.56 3.67
N GLY A 238 -5.99 -15.95 4.62
CA GLY A 238 -5.64 -16.19 6.02
C GLY A 238 -5.51 -14.93 6.89
N GLY A 239 -4.96 -15.10 8.09
CA GLY A 239 -4.70 -14.03 9.05
C GLY A 239 -5.95 -13.33 9.61
N ILE A 240 -5.74 -12.11 10.14
CA ILE A 240 -6.76 -11.35 10.86
C ILE A 240 -7.92 -10.89 9.96
N GLY A 241 -7.64 -10.70 8.67
CA GLY A 241 -8.67 -10.35 7.69
C GLY A 241 -9.74 -11.43 7.55
N GLN A 242 -9.34 -12.70 7.58
CA GLN A 242 -10.30 -13.81 7.50
C GLN A 242 -11.21 -13.85 8.73
N GLU A 243 -10.65 -13.64 9.91
CA GLU A 243 -11.40 -13.55 11.17
C GLU A 243 -12.35 -12.34 11.18
N LEU A 244 -11.92 -11.18 10.67
CA LEU A 244 -12.79 -10.02 10.49
C LEU A 244 -13.99 -10.35 9.60
N MET A 245 -13.75 -10.98 8.44
CA MET A 245 -14.83 -11.42 7.54
C MET A 245 -15.77 -12.44 8.20
N THR A 246 -15.23 -13.37 8.97
CA THR A 246 -16.04 -14.35 9.71
C THR A 246 -16.91 -13.67 10.77
N ASN A 247 -16.39 -12.67 11.50
CA ASN A 247 -17.18 -11.94 12.50
C ASN A 247 -18.28 -11.09 11.87
N ILE A 248 -18.00 -10.46 10.72
CA ILE A 248 -19.02 -9.74 9.94
C ILE A 248 -20.13 -10.70 9.50
N LYS A 249 -19.78 -11.88 8.98
CA LYS A 249 -20.76 -12.88 8.52
C LYS A 249 -21.59 -13.51 9.62
N LEU A 250 -21.11 -13.47 10.87
CA LEU A 250 -21.79 -14.02 12.04
C LEU A 250 -22.48 -12.93 12.87
N ASP A 251 -22.55 -11.70 12.38
CA ASP A 251 -23.12 -10.52 13.06
C ASP A 251 -22.51 -10.29 14.46
N ARG A 252 -21.23 -10.63 14.64
CA ARG A 252 -20.47 -10.44 15.89
C ARG A 252 -19.83 -9.07 15.92
N PHE A 253 -20.64 -8.02 16.00
CA PHE A 253 -20.18 -6.63 15.88
C PHE A 253 -19.22 -6.18 16.99
N ASP A 254 -19.35 -6.75 18.18
CA ASP A 254 -18.40 -6.60 19.30
C ASP A 254 -16.99 -7.07 18.90
N GLN A 255 -16.89 -8.19 18.18
CA GLN A 255 -15.62 -8.74 17.71
C GLN A 255 -15.11 -8.03 16.46
N VAL A 256 -16.00 -7.46 15.64
CA VAL A 256 -15.62 -6.58 14.52
C VAL A 256 -14.92 -5.34 15.06
N SER A 257 -15.49 -4.61 16.02
CA SER A 257 -14.82 -3.43 16.59
C SER A 257 -13.51 -3.76 17.28
N MET A 258 -13.45 -4.86 18.02
CA MET A 258 -12.20 -5.28 18.67
C MET A 258 -11.11 -5.57 17.64
N THR A 259 -11.45 -6.31 16.57
CA THR A 259 -10.53 -6.63 15.48
C THR A 259 -10.05 -5.36 14.76
N LEU A 260 -10.96 -4.42 14.47
CA LEU A 260 -10.62 -3.15 13.84
C LEU A 260 -9.71 -2.29 14.72
N LEU A 261 -9.97 -2.22 16.04
CA LEU A 261 -9.10 -1.52 16.99
C LEU A 261 -7.70 -2.13 16.98
N LEU A 262 -7.59 -3.45 17.03
CA LEU A 262 -6.28 -4.11 17.02
C LEU A 262 -5.51 -3.86 15.72
N ILE A 263 -6.19 -3.92 14.56
CA ILE A 263 -5.57 -3.57 13.26
C ILE A 263 -5.07 -2.12 13.31
N LEU A 264 -5.88 -1.17 13.81
CA LEU A 264 -5.49 0.23 13.93
C LEU A 264 -4.25 0.41 14.83
N ILE A 265 -4.22 -0.22 16.00
CA ILE A 265 -3.07 -0.18 16.92
C ILE A 265 -1.80 -0.69 16.23
N VAL A 266 -1.88 -1.83 15.54
CA VAL A 266 -0.71 -2.43 14.88
C VAL A 266 -0.26 -1.60 13.69
N VAL A 267 -1.18 -1.09 12.85
CA VAL A 267 -0.83 -0.20 11.74
C VAL A 267 -0.17 1.08 12.25
N SER A 268 -0.71 1.72 13.28
CA SER A 268 -0.12 2.93 13.88
C SER A 268 1.27 2.65 14.48
N LEU A 269 1.45 1.49 15.12
CA LEU A 269 2.75 1.08 15.65
C LEU A 269 3.75 0.85 14.51
N LEU A 270 3.36 0.14 13.45
CA LEU A 270 4.21 -0.14 12.28
C LEU A 270 4.61 1.15 11.55
N ASP A 271 3.68 2.08 11.32
CA ASP A 271 3.97 3.37 10.70
C ASP A 271 4.95 4.19 11.57
N THR A 272 4.71 4.24 12.89
CA THR A 272 5.61 4.94 13.82
C THR A 272 7.02 4.35 13.82
N VAL A 273 7.14 3.02 13.86
CA VAL A 273 8.43 2.32 13.84
C VAL A 273 9.15 2.51 12.50
N SER A 274 8.45 2.32 11.38
CA SER A 274 8.97 2.52 10.02
C SER A 274 9.41 3.96 9.80
N GLY A 275 8.64 4.94 10.29
CA GLY A 275 8.97 6.36 10.22
C GLY A 275 10.24 6.71 11.01
N ARG A 276 10.41 6.16 12.22
CA ARG A 276 11.64 6.35 13.03
C ARG A 276 12.87 5.71 12.37
N LEU A 277 12.73 4.49 11.85
CA LEU A 277 13.81 3.79 11.15
C LEU A 277 14.24 4.55 9.89
N ARG A 278 13.28 5.06 9.11
CA ARG A 278 13.56 5.86 7.91
C ARG A 278 14.33 7.14 8.22
N ARG A 279 13.97 7.86 9.29
CA ARG A 279 14.69 9.09 9.70
C ARG A 279 16.15 8.80 10.02
N ARG A 280 16.42 7.77 10.85
CA ARG A 280 17.79 7.36 11.19
C ARG A 280 18.62 6.98 9.96
N VAL A 281 18.01 6.34 8.98
CA VAL A 281 18.70 5.85 7.79
C VAL A 281 18.98 6.96 6.76
N VAL A 282 18.18 8.03 6.73
CA VAL A 282 18.33 9.15 5.80
C VAL A 282 19.16 10.29 6.39
N GLU A 283 19.18 10.44 7.71
CA GLU A 283 19.94 11.47 8.42
C GLU A 283 21.42 11.08 8.68
N GLU A 284 21.79 9.80 8.49
CA GLU A 284 23.18 9.29 8.53
C GLU A 284 23.81 9.20 7.14
#